data_AF-A0A7C7XWW1-F1
#
_entry.id   AF-A0A7C7XWW1-F1
#
_cell.length_a   1.000
_cell.length_b   1.000
_cell.length_c   1.000
_cell.angle_alpha   90.00
_cell.angle_beta   90.00
_cell.angle_gamma   90.00
#
_symmetry.space_group_name_H-M   'P 1'
#
loop_
_entity.id
_entity.type
_entity.pdbx_description
1 polymer ?
#
loop_
_entity_poly.entity_id
_entity_poly.type
_entity_poly.pdbx_seq_one_letter_code
_entity_poly.pdbx_strand_id
1 'polypeptide(L)'
;MSSEQSDTQGGIISMITNPSTCTANWFIGLSIWGIFLAFLNISGYAHPTYHYSWGGLFTLEFTNVAYELKSGSAQFVPSDAVFIAICSMFLYFGSKAYAETEDGVAGFLKGLFVNETWPALAAIGEGGIQRTLAAWAILLGFTFYAYFGISHMGWMDPGVYAVSIAFIAFGFALNHASRAPEGEDNLD
;
A
#
# COMPACT_ATOMS: atom_id res chain seq x y z
N MET A 1 -7.79 0.98 37.18
CA MET A 1 -7.78 1.96 36.08
C MET A 1 -6.38 2.38 35.60
N SER A 2 -5.32 2.34 36.43
CA SER A 2 -3.94 2.66 35.97
C SER A 2 -3.23 1.48 35.24
N SER A 3 -3.50 0.24 35.65
CA SER A 3 -2.84 -0.96 35.09
C SER A 3 -3.27 -1.28 33.65
N GLU A 4 -4.59 -1.23 33.35
CA GLU A 4 -5.13 -1.56 32.03
C GLU A 4 -4.65 -0.58 30.93
N GLN A 5 -4.47 0.69 31.28
CA GLN A 5 -3.99 1.71 30.35
C GLN A 5 -2.49 1.54 30.03
N SER A 6 -1.69 1.09 31.00
CA SER A 6 -0.27 0.79 30.82
C SER A 6 -0.06 -0.46 29.95
N ASP A 7 -0.86 -1.51 30.18
CA ASP A 7 -0.78 -2.76 29.42
C ASP A 7 -1.20 -2.55 27.95
N THR A 8 -2.25 -1.76 27.73
CA THR A 8 -2.73 -1.41 26.38
C THR A 8 -1.71 -0.56 25.62
N GLN A 9 -1.09 0.43 26.29
CA GLN A 9 -0.07 1.28 25.67
C GLN A 9 1.20 0.48 25.32
N GLY A 10 1.62 -0.45 26.18
CA GLY A 10 2.68 -1.42 25.87
C GLY A 10 2.33 -2.33 24.67
N GLY A 11 1.06 -2.71 24.55
CA GLY A 11 0.56 -3.49 23.41
C GLY A 11 0.63 -2.73 22.08
N ILE A 12 0.24 -1.45 22.03
CA ILE A 12 0.27 -0.67 20.78
C ILE A 12 1.70 -0.40 20.32
N ILE A 13 2.59 -0.04 21.26
CA ILE A 13 4.00 0.22 20.93
C ILE A 13 4.67 -1.06 20.41
N SER A 14 4.38 -2.21 21.03
CA SER A 14 4.94 -3.49 20.56
C SER A 14 4.41 -3.89 19.19
N MET A 15 3.12 -3.64 18.89
CA MET A 15 2.51 -3.89 17.58
C MET A 15 3.18 -3.10 16.45
N ILE A 16 3.58 -1.85 16.71
CA ILE A 16 4.28 -1.01 15.74
C ILE A 16 5.75 -1.40 15.61
N THR A 17 6.43 -1.65 16.73
CA THR A 17 7.89 -1.86 16.74
C THR A 17 8.35 -3.28 16.40
N ASN A 18 7.46 -4.26 16.55
CA ASN A 18 7.69 -5.67 16.20
C ASN A 18 6.44 -6.23 15.47
N PRO A 19 6.15 -5.77 14.24
CA PRO A 19 4.97 -6.19 13.50
C PRO A 19 5.09 -7.65 13.02
N SER A 20 3.95 -8.33 12.87
CA SER A 20 3.89 -9.62 12.17
C SER A 20 4.34 -9.46 10.70
N THR A 21 4.78 -10.54 10.03
CA THR A 21 5.19 -10.50 8.61
C THR A 21 4.10 -9.93 7.69
N CYS A 22 2.83 -10.23 7.97
CA CYS A 22 1.69 -9.67 7.23
C CYS A 22 1.60 -8.16 7.44
N THR A 23 1.66 -7.68 8.68
CA THR A 23 1.66 -6.26 9.01
C THR A 23 2.88 -5.54 8.43
N ALA A 24 4.05 -6.19 8.47
CA ALA A 24 5.30 -5.66 7.91
C ALA A 24 5.20 -5.44 6.40
N ASN A 25 4.54 -6.33 5.65
CA ASN A 25 4.28 -6.13 4.22
C ASN A 25 3.47 -4.86 3.95
N TRP A 26 2.42 -4.63 4.73
CA TRP A 26 1.63 -3.40 4.63
C TRP A 26 2.44 -2.16 5.00
N PHE A 27 3.24 -2.23 6.08
CA PHE A 27 4.12 -1.12 6.48
C PHE A 27 5.10 -0.76 5.36
N ILE A 28 5.79 -1.74 4.78
CA ILE A 28 6.75 -1.48 3.70
C ILE A 28 6.03 -0.94 2.46
N GLY A 29 4.97 -1.63 2.00
CA GLY A 29 4.25 -1.28 0.78
C GLY A 29 3.63 0.12 0.82
N LEU A 30 2.90 0.43 1.90
CA LEU A 30 2.27 1.74 2.08
C LEU A 30 3.31 2.85 2.29
N SER A 31 4.44 2.56 2.93
CA SER A 31 5.49 3.56 3.16
C SER A 31 6.24 3.91 1.88
N ILE A 32 6.59 2.92 1.05
CA ILE A 32 7.23 3.15 -0.25
C ILE A 32 6.31 3.98 -1.14
N TRP A 33 5.03 3.59 -1.20
CA TRP A 33 4.02 4.32 -1.96
C TRP A 33 3.78 5.73 -1.41
N GLY A 34 3.70 5.91 -0.09
CA GLY A 34 3.56 7.22 0.55
C GLY A 34 4.75 8.14 0.28
N ILE A 35 5.99 7.64 0.39
CA ILE A 35 7.21 8.41 0.06
C ILE A 35 7.22 8.79 -1.42
N PHE A 36 6.82 7.87 -2.31
CA PHE A 36 6.69 8.16 -3.73
C PHE A 36 5.67 9.29 -3.99
N LEU A 37 4.50 9.25 -3.34
CA LEU A 37 3.51 10.32 -3.45
C LEU A 37 4.03 11.66 -2.89
N ALA A 38 4.74 11.64 -1.76
CA ALA A 38 5.36 12.84 -1.20
C ALA A 38 6.36 13.46 -2.18
N PHE A 39 7.19 12.63 -2.82
CA PHE A 39 8.13 13.08 -3.84
C PHE A 39 7.43 13.70 -5.04
N LEU A 40 6.37 13.05 -5.55
CA LEU A 40 5.56 13.61 -6.64
C LEU A 40 4.88 14.91 -6.23
N ASN A 41 4.39 15.02 -4.99
CA ASN A 41 3.73 16.21 -4.47
C ASN A 41 4.69 17.40 -4.40
N ILE A 42 5.90 17.17 -3.87
CA ILE A 42 6.96 18.19 -3.78
C ILE A 42 7.42 18.63 -5.17
N SER A 43 7.56 17.67 -6.09
CA SER A 43 8.00 17.92 -7.46
C SER A 43 6.90 18.52 -8.34
N GLY A 44 5.67 18.64 -7.83
CA GLY A 44 4.53 19.18 -8.57
C GLY A 44 3.95 18.23 -9.63
N TYR A 45 4.21 16.93 -9.54
CA TYR A 45 3.68 15.90 -10.44
C TYR A 45 2.47 15.15 -9.87
N ALA A 46 2.09 15.38 -8.61
CA ALA A 46 0.98 14.67 -7.97
C ALA A 46 -0.42 15.07 -8.48
N HIS A 47 -0.61 16.32 -8.91
CA HIS A 47 -1.87 16.86 -9.43
C HIS A 47 -1.60 18.08 -10.34
N PRO A 48 -2.44 18.35 -11.37
CA PRO A 48 -2.23 19.48 -12.28
C PRO A 48 -2.30 20.85 -11.59
N THR A 49 -3.19 21.01 -10.60
CA THR A 49 -3.54 22.32 -10.02
C THR A 49 -3.05 22.51 -8.58
N TYR A 50 -2.90 21.42 -7.83
CA TYR A 50 -2.80 21.48 -6.37
C TYR A 50 -1.52 20.85 -5.89
N HIS A 51 -0.96 21.44 -4.84
CA HIS A 51 -0.02 20.81 -3.93
C HIS A 51 -0.82 20.38 -2.70
N TYR A 52 -0.69 19.12 -2.31
CA TYR A 52 -1.43 18.58 -1.18
C TYR A 52 -0.71 18.86 0.11
N SER A 53 -1.41 19.37 1.11
CA SER A 53 -0.88 19.33 2.47
C SER A 53 -1.35 18.06 3.18
N TRP A 54 -0.41 17.22 3.56
CA TRP A 54 -0.68 15.99 4.31
C TRP A 54 -1.36 16.26 5.65
N GLY A 55 -1.00 17.38 6.31
CA GLY A 55 -1.63 17.82 7.55
C GLY A 55 -3.11 18.12 7.33
N GLY A 56 -3.42 18.94 6.32
CA GLY A 56 -4.79 19.25 5.95
C GLY A 56 -5.59 18.01 5.53
N LEU A 57 -5.00 17.12 4.72
CA LEU A 57 -5.65 15.88 4.30
C LEU A 57 -6.00 14.96 5.47
N PHE A 58 -5.05 14.66 6.35
CA PHE A 58 -5.28 13.72 7.46
C PHE A 58 -6.06 14.31 8.63
N THR A 59 -6.07 15.63 8.77
CA THR A 59 -6.82 16.33 9.83
C THR A 59 -8.15 16.90 9.34
N LEU A 60 -8.57 16.58 8.11
CA LEU A 60 -9.79 17.11 7.49
C LEU A 60 -9.87 18.64 7.56
N GLU A 61 -8.76 19.27 7.19
CA GLU A 61 -8.53 20.71 7.17
C GLU A 61 -8.53 21.42 8.54
N PHE A 62 -8.53 20.68 9.65
CA PHE A 62 -8.47 21.27 10.99
C PHE A 62 -7.16 22.02 11.26
N THR A 63 -6.03 21.56 10.71
CA THR A 63 -4.71 22.18 10.95
C THR A 63 -4.32 23.20 9.89
N ASN A 64 -4.64 22.95 8.62
CA ASN A 64 -4.41 23.81 7.47
C ASN A 64 -5.24 23.32 6.27
N VAL A 65 -5.33 24.10 5.19
CA VAL A 65 -6.05 23.68 3.96
C VAL A 65 -5.44 22.40 3.36
N ALA A 66 -6.26 21.48 2.86
CA ALA A 66 -5.76 20.23 2.28
C ALA A 66 -5.22 20.41 0.86
N TYR A 67 -5.79 21.37 0.12
CA TYR A 67 -5.49 21.65 -1.28
C TYR A 67 -4.90 23.06 -1.42
N GLU A 68 -3.58 23.14 -1.46
CA GLU A 68 -2.86 24.39 -1.71
C GLU A 68 -2.67 24.58 -3.22
N LEU A 69 -2.66 25.82 -3.70
CA LEU A 69 -2.32 26.09 -5.09
C LEU A 69 -0.86 25.71 -5.34
N LYS A 70 -0.63 24.88 -6.36
CA LYS A 70 0.72 24.49 -6.76
C LYS A 70 1.52 25.70 -7.24
N SER A 71 2.76 25.81 -6.78
CA SER A 71 3.71 26.82 -7.28
C SER A 71 4.31 26.42 -8.65
N GLY A 72 4.88 27.39 -9.38
CA GLY A 72 5.58 27.14 -10.66
C GLY A 72 6.88 26.33 -10.52
N SER A 73 7.34 26.07 -9.30
CA SER A 73 8.53 25.29 -8.97
C SER A 73 8.22 24.16 -7.98
N ALA A 74 9.22 23.36 -7.63
CA ALA A 74 9.09 22.42 -6.53
C ALA A 74 8.68 23.17 -5.25
N GLN A 75 7.70 22.63 -4.53
CA GLN A 75 7.10 23.21 -3.34
C GLN A 75 7.25 22.22 -2.19
N PHE A 76 7.84 22.66 -1.08
CA PHE A 76 8.01 21.84 0.10
C PHE A 76 7.36 22.53 1.29
N VAL A 77 6.46 21.82 1.97
CA VAL A 77 5.77 22.34 3.16
C VAL A 77 6.11 21.49 4.40
N PRO A 78 5.99 22.03 5.63
CA PRO A 78 6.28 21.27 6.84
C PRO A 78 5.52 19.94 6.95
N SER A 79 4.29 19.86 6.40
CA SER A 79 3.52 18.62 6.42
C SER A 79 4.12 17.52 5.53
N ASP A 80 4.86 17.85 4.46
CA ASP A 80 5.62 16.86 3.68
C ASP A 80 6.71 16.21 4.55
N ALA A 81 7.44 17.01 5.33
CA ALA A 81 8.48 16.51 6.23
C ALA A 81 7.92 15.51 7.25
N VAL A 82 6.79 15.88 7.87
CA VAL A 82 6.10 15.03 8.86
C VAL A 82 5.62 13.74 8.21
N PHE A 83 5.00 13.82 7.03
CA PHE A 83 4.50 12.65 6.32
C PHE A 83 5.64 11.70 5.91
N ILE A 84 6.72 12.22 5.32
CA ILE A 84 7.91 11.44 4.97
C ILE A 84 8.52 10.78 6.22
N ALA A 85 8.57 11.49 7.35
CA ALA A 85 9.08 10.93 8.60
C ALA A 85 8.21 9.76 9.11
N ILE A 86 6.88 9.89 9.05
CA ILE A 86 5.94 8.82 9.42
C ILE A 86 6.11 7.61 8.49
N CYS A 87 6.14 7.82 7.17
CA CYS A 87 6.38 6.72 6.22
C CYS A 87 7.75 6.07 6.45
N SER A 88 8.80 6.86 6.70
CA SER A 88 10.14 6.32 6.97
C SER A 88 10.18 5.48 8.25
N MET A 89 9.42 5.88 9.28
CA MET A 89 9.28 5.12 10.53
C MET A 89 8.62 3.75 10.29
N PHE A 90 7.51 3.71 9.55
CA PHE A 90 6.84 2.44 9.22
C PHE A 90 7.70 1.57 8.30
N LEU A 91 8.38 2.17 7.31
CA LEU A 91 9.33 1.47 6.45
C LEU A 91 10.45 0.83 7.28
N TYR A 92 10.98 1.53 8.28
CA TYR A 92 12.00 1.01 9.19
C TYR A 92 11.49 -0.20 9.96
N PHE A 93 10.35 -0.10 10.64
CA PHE A 93 9.83 -1.22 11.44
C PHE A 93 9.38 -2.42 10.60
N GLY A 94 8.79 -2.18 9.42
CA GLY A 94 8.48 -3.25 8.48
C GLY A 94 9.74 -3.96 7.98
N SER A 95 10.79 -3.19 7.64
CA SER A 95 12.07 -3.77 7.20
C SER A 95 12.79 -4.52 8.33
N LYS A 96 12.73 -4.00 9.57
CA LYS A 96 13.28 -4.64 10.76
C LYS A 96 12.66 -6.02 10.99
N ALA A 97 11.34 -6.15 10.88
CA ALA A 97 10.65 -7.42 11.03
C ALA A 97 11.13 -8.47 10.00
N TYR A 98 11.51 -8.04 8.79
CA TYR A 98 12.10 -8.92 7.79
C TYR A 98 13.58 -9.23 8.04
N ALA A 99 14.35 -8.30 8.58
CA ALA A 99 15.75 -8.54 8.94
C ALA A 99 15.90 -9.65 10.00
N GLU A 100 14.85 -9.89 10.80
CA GLU A 100 14.78 -10.95 11.80
C GLU A 100 14.32 -12.31 11.22
N THR A 101 13.92 -12.38 9.94
CA THR A 101 13.56 -13.63 9.25
C THR A 101 14.78 -14.33 8.65
N GLU A 102 14.69 -15.65 8.40
CA GLU A 102 15.79 -16.45 7.85
C GLU A 102 16.29 -15.94 6.48
N ASP A 103 15.38 -15.49 5.61
CA ASP A 103 15.73 -14.94 4.29
C ASP A 103 16.07 -13.44 4.32
N GLY A 104 15.90 -12.78 5.47
CA GLY A 104 16.17 -11.37 5.67
C GLY A 104 15.36 -10.43 4.75
N VAL A 105 15.84 -9.18 4.65
CA VAL A 105 15.30 -8.18 3.71
C VAL A 105 15.50 -8.60 2.24
N ALA A 106 16.54 -9.40 1.96
CA ALA A 106 16.78 -9.95 0.63
C ALA A 106 15.66 -10.90 0.19
N GLY A 107 15.13 -11.72 1.10
CA GLY A 107 13.97 -12.58 0.88
C GLY A 107 12.72 -11.79 0.50
N PHE A 108 12.44 -10.70 1.21
CA PHE A 108 11.35 -9.80 0.88
C PHE A 108 11.47 -9.26 -0.56
N LEU A 109 12.63 -8.70 -0.91
CA LEU A 109 12.87 -8.16 -2.25
C LEU A 109 12.75 -9.25 -3.33
N LYS A 110 13.29 -10.44 -3.06
CA LYS A 110 13.14 -11.60 -3.94
C LYS A 110 11.67 -11.96 -4.13
N GLY A 111 10.85 -11.93 -3.07
CA GLY A 111 9.41 -12.18 -3.12
C GLY A 111 8.61 -11.17 -3.94
N LEU A 112 9.12 -9.94 -4.13
CA LEU A 112 8.47 -8.96 -5.02
C LEU A 112 8.57 -9.37 -6.50
N PHE A 113 9.69 -9.99 -6.91
CA PHE A 113 9.95 -10.38 -8.29
C PHE A 113 9.63 -11.85 -8.57
N VAL A 114 9.96 -12.73 -7.64
CA VAL A 114 9.76 -14.18 -7.72
C VAL A 114 8.52 -14.52 -6.92
N ASN A 115 7.36 -14.32 -7.55
CA ASN A 115 6.07 -14.65 -6.97
C ASN A 115 5.19 -15.45 -7.94
N GLU A 116 4.14 -16.03 -7.38
CA GLU A 116 3.14 -16.83 -8.09
C GLU A 116 2.23 -16.03 -9.02
N THR A 117 2.24 -14.70 -8.94
CA THR A 117 1.38 -13.80 -9.73
C THR A 117 1.81 -13.76 -11.19
N TRP A 118 3.12 -13.77 -11.49
CA TRP A 118 3.59 -13.73 -12.87
C TRP A 118 3.25 -14.99 -13.66
N PRO A 119 3.52 -16.22 -13.16
CA PRO A 119 3.11 -17.43 -13.86
C PRO A 119 1.59 -17.54 -13.97
N ALA A 120 0.85 -17.06 -12.95
CA ALA A 120 -0.60 -17.09 -12.94
C ALA A 120 -1.24 -16.32 -14.11
N LEU A 121 -0.57 -15.31 -14.68
CA LEU A 121 -1.09 -14.56 -15.83
C LEU A 121 -1.30 -15.43 -17.08
N ALA A 122 -0.51 -16.51 -17.22
CA ALA A 122 -0.54 -17.43 -18.36
C ALA A 122 -1.03 -18.84 -17.97
N ALA A 123 -1.47 -19.04 -16.73
CA ALA A 123 -1.81 -20.35 -16.16
C ALA A 123 -3.25 -20.80 -16.46
N ILE A 124 -3.62 -20.78 -17.75
CA ILE A 124 -4.98 -21.15 -18.19
C ILE A 124 -5.28 -22.65 -17.91
N GLY A 125 -4.25 -23.49 -17.77
CA GLY A 125 -4.36 -24.93 -17.48
C GLY A 125 -3.96 -25.36 -16.06
N GLU A 126 -2.76 -24.99 -15.59
CA GLU A 126 -2.22 -25.42 -14.29
C GLU A 126 -2.45 -24.35 -13.20
N GLY A 127 -3.50 -24.50 -12.38
CA GLY A 127 -3.82 -23.57 -11.29
C GLY A 127 -5.17 -22.85 -11.41
N GLY A 128 -5.93 -23.12 -12.47
CA GLY A 128 -7.34 -22.74 -12.62
C GLY A 128 -7.58 -21.31 -13.15
N ILE A 129 -8.69 -21.15 -13.87
CA ILE A 129 -9.10 -19.86 -14.48
C ILE A 129 -9.25 -18.75 -13.44
N GLN A 130 -9.65 -19.09 -12.21
CA GLN A 130 -9.82 -18.14 -11.11
C GLN A 130 -8.49 -17.48 -10.73
N ARG A 131 -7.39 -18.25 -10.65
CA ARG A 131 -6.06 -17.71 -10.34
C ARG A 131 -5.53 -16.81 -11.46
N THR A 132 -5.83 -17.15 -12.71
CA THR A 132 -5.50 -16.30 -13.86
C THR A 132 -6.28 -14.98 -13.82
N LEU A 133 -7.59 -15.04 -13.60
CA LEU A 133 -8.44 -13.85 -13.48
C LEU A 133 -8.01 -12.96 -12.30
N ALA A 134 -7.62 -13.57 -11.19
CA ALA A 134 -7.11 -12.86 -10.03
C ALA A 134 -5.82 -12.08 -10.35
N ALA A 135 -4.85 -12.72 -11.02
CA ALA A 135 -3.61 -12.08 -11.43
C ALA A 135 -3.86 -10.93 -12.42
N TRP A 136 -4.76 -11.10 -13.39
CA TRP A 136 -5.14 -10.03 -14.32
C TRP A 136 -5.87 -8.88 -13.63
N ALA A 137 -6.74 -9.15 -12.66
CA ALA A 137 -7.41 -8.11 -11.89
C ALA A 137 -6.38 -7.24 -11.14
N ILE A 138 -5.41 -7.85 -10.45
CA ILE A 138 -4.33 -7.13 -9.77
C ILE A 138 -3.51 -6.30 -10.77
N LEU A 139 -3.08 -6.92 -11.88
CA LEU A 139 -2.26 -6.26 -12.90
C LEU A 139 -2.98 -5.06 -13.52
N LEU A 140 -4.26 -5.21 -13.87
CA LEU A 140 -5.08 -4.14 -14.44
C LEU A 140 -5.27 -3.00 -13.44
N GLY A 141 -5.50 -3.29 -12.16
CA GLY A 141 -5.62 -2.27 -11.13
C GLY A 141 -4.36 -1.41 -10.98
N PHE A 142 -3.18 -2.03 -10.89
CA PHE A 142 -1.91 -1.29 -10.84
C PHE A 142 -1.59 -0.55 -12.16
N THR A 143 -1.86 -1.18 -13.31
CA THR A 143 -1.63 -0.56 -14.62
C THR A 143 -2.52 0.66 -14.82
N PHE A 144 -3.79 0.57 -14.43
CA PHE A 144 -4.73 1.68 -14.49
C PHE A 144 -4.26 2.84 -13.60
N TYR A 145 -3.88 2.56 -12.35
CA TYR A 145 -3.35 3.58 -11.43
C TYR A 145 -2.13 4.30 -12.01
N ALA A 146 -1.14 3.54 -12.48
CA ALA A 146 0.08 4.09 -13.06
C ALA A 146 -0.21 4.89 -14.35
N TYR A 147 -1.08 4.39 -15.23
CA TYR A 147 -1.44 5.08 -16.47
C TYR A 147 -2.08 6.44 -16.21
N PHE A 148 -3.03 6.52 -15.28
CA PHE A 148 -3.67 7.78 -14.90
C PHE A 148 -2.73 8.72 -14.16
N GLY A 149 -1.90 8.19 -13.27
CA GLY A 149 -0.84 8.95 -12.61
C GLY A 149 0.10 9.62 -13.61
N ILE A 150 0.65 8.85 -14.56
CA ILE A 150 1.61 9.35 -15.55
C ILE A 150 0.96 10.28 -16.57
N SER A 151 -0.19 9.89 -17.13
CA SER A 151 -0.78 10.58 -18.29
C SER A 151 -1.61 11.80 -17.91
N HIS A 152 -2.16 11.83 -16.69
CA HIS A 152 -3.11 12.86 -16.25
C HIS A 152 -2.71 13.53 -14.92
N MET A 153 -1.54 13.19 -14.36
CA MET A 153 -1.17 13.58 -12.99
C MET A 153 -2.26 13.20 -11.97
N GLY A 154 -2.92 12.06 -12.20
CA GLY A 154 -4.03 11.57 -11.39
C GLY A 154 -3.60 10.78 -10.16
N TRP A 155 -2.39 11.00 -9.65
CA TRP A 155 -1.82 10.17 -8.59
C TRP A 155 -2.62 10.24 -7.30
N MET A 156 -3.23 11.39 -7.00
CA MET A 156 -4.01 11.62 -5.78
C MET A 156 -5.53 11.68 -6.04
N ASP A 157 -5.98 11.28 -7.23
CA ASP A 157 -7.39 11.35 -7.62
C ASP A 157 -8.22 10.23 -6.93
N PRO A 158 -9.27 10.57 -6.15
CA PRO A 158 -10.08 9.58 -5.44
C PRO A 158 -10.80 8.58 -6.37
N GLY A 159 -11.21 9.01 -7.56
CA GLY A 159 -11.84 8.15 -8.56
C GLY A 159 -10.86 7.15 -9.16
N VAL A 160 -9.64 7.59 -9.46
CA VAL A 160 -8.57 6.70 -9.93
C VAL A 160 -8.26 5.64 -8.86
N TYR A 161 -8.17 6.05 -7.59
CA TYR A 161 -7.99 5.11 -6.49
C TYR A 161 -9.13 4.12 -6.36
N ALA A 162 -10.38 4.57 -6.41
CA ALA A 162 -11.55 3.71 -6.26
C ALA A 162 -11.59 2.57 -7.29
N VAL A 163 -11.30 2.87 -8.56
CA VAL A 163 -11.23 1.85 -9.62
C VAL A 163 -10.04 0.92 -9.39
N SER A 164 -8.86 1.47 -9.09
CA SER A 164 -7.64 0.69 -8.88
C SER A 164 -7.78 -0.30 -7.72
N ILE A 165 -8.27 0.19 -6.57
CA ILE A 165 -8.39 -0.64 -5.36
C ILE A 165 -9.48 -1.68 -5.51
N ALA A 166 -10.57 -1.40 -6.23
CA ALA A 166 -11.61 -2.40 -6.52
C ALA A 166 -11.03 -3.59 -7.28
N PHE A 167 -10.23 -3.35 -8.32
CA PHE A 167 -9.55 -4.40 -9.08
C PHE A 167 -8.51 -5.16 -8.24
N ILE A 168 -7.67 -4.45 -7.49
CA ILE A 168 -6.63 -5.06 -6.65
C ILE A 168 -7.26 -5.92 -5.54
N ALA A 169 -8.25 -5.38 -4.82
CA ALA A 169 -8.94 -6.09 -3.76
C ALA A 169 -9.71 -7.30 -4.28
N PHE A 170 -10.42 -7.15 -5.42
CA PHE A 170 -11.09 -8.27 -6.08
C PHE A 170 -10.10 -9.36 -6.49
N GLY A 171 -8.95 -8.99 -7.04
CA GLY A 171 -7.91 -9.94 -7.40
C GLY A 171 -7.33 -10.68 -6.20
N PHE A 172 -7.04 -9.98 -5.08
CA PHE A 172 -6.61 -10.66 -3.86
C PHE A 172 -7.68 -11.60 -3.29
N ALA A 173 -8.94 -11.18 -3.28
CA ALA A 173 -10.06 -12.00 -2.82
C ALA A 173 -10.23 -13.25 -3.69
N LEU A 174 -10.16 -13.12 -5.02
CA LEU A 174 -10.29 -14.23 -5.95
C LEU A 174 -9.11 -15.21 -5.87
N ASN A 175 -7.89 -14.70 -5.69
CA ASN A 175 -6.70 -15.54 -5.48
C ASN A 175 -6.78 -16.32 -4.16
N HIS A 176 -7.37 -15.73 -3.12
CA HIS A 176 -7.62 -16.42 -1.86
C HIS A 176 -8.71 -17.49 -2.02
N ALA A 177 -9.83 -17.14 -2.68
CA ALA A 177 -10.93 -18.06 -2.94
C ALA A 177 -10.51 -19.27 -3.78
N SER A 178 -9.60 -19.10 -4.76
CA SER A 178 -9.11 -20.21 -5.58
C SER A 178 -8.24 -21.23 -4.82
N ARG A 179 -7.92 -20.95 -3.55
CA ARG A 179 -7.13 -21.82 -2.66
C ARG A 179 -7.97 -22.38 -1.50
N ALA A 180 -9.28 -22.14 -1.49
CA ALA A 180 -10.15 -22.73 -0.49
C ALA A 180 -10.22 -24.26 -0.69
N PRO A 181 -10.15 -25.07 0.39
CA PRO A 181 -10.32 -26.51 0.29
C PRO A 181 -11.71 -26.83 -0.29
N GLU A 182 -11.80 -27.87 -1.11
CA GLU A 182 -13.09 -28.40 -1.56
C GLU A 182 -13.90 -28.81 -0.32
N GLY A 183 -15.17 -28.41 -0.26
CA GLY A 183 -16.05 -28.76 0.85
C GLY A 183 -16.13 -30.28 0.99
N GLU A 184 -16.19 -30.79 2.21
CA GLU A 184 -16.34 -32.23 2.43
C GLU A 184 -17.69 -32.70 1.86
N ASP A 185 -17.65 -33.26 0.64
CA ASP A 185 -18.76 -33.96 0.01
C ASP A 185 -19.02 -35.30 0.71
N ASN A 186 -19.33 -35.32 2.02
CA ASN A 186 -19.82 -36.51 2.76
C ASN A 186 -20.56 -36.11 4.05
N LEU A 187 -21.65 -35.34 3.93
CA LEU A 187 -22.67 -35.24 4.98
C LEU A 187 -24.00 -35.81 4.46
N ASP A 188 -23.97 -37.08 4.06
CA ASP A 188 -25.16 -37.93 3.92
C ASP A 188 -24.97 -39.23 4.72
#